data_AF-A0AAZ3P3Z0-F1
#
_entry.id   AF-A0AAZ3P3Z0-F1
#
_cell.length_a   1.000
_cell.length_b   1.000
_cell.length_c   1.000
_cell.angle_alpha   90.00
_cell.angle_beta   90.00
_cell.angle_gamma   90.00
#
_symmetry.space_group_name_H-M   'P 1'
#
loop_
_entity.id
_entity.type
_entity.pdbx_description
1 polymer ?
#
loop_
_entity_poly.entity_id
_entity_poly.type
_entity_poly.pdbx_seq_one_letter_code
_entity_poly.pdbx_strand_id
1 'polypeptide(L)'
;MRSLIPLQLDSPLQETITMAMLTTLLLLSAVFALGDARGSRDCDRRACPPGWPSDSTHCYHYVPIMATWPEAERKCLLLGGNLASVHSLPQYRFLQSVIRNSTRKVQRTWIGANDAIKEGLWLWSDGSRFNYQNWAPGQPSNSDHFVVKDNTNSREHCMEMNYGASRGQNDAPCWYKRPFLCSRKR
;
A
#
# COMPACT_ATOMS: atom_id res chain seq x y z
N MET A 1 20.64 3.28 -92.42
CA MET A 1 19.27 3.59 -91.92
C MET A 1 19.34 3.70 -90.40
N ARG A 2 18.46 4.53 -89.84
CA ARG A 2 18.59 5.27 -88.58
C ARG A 2 18.75 4.42 -87.31
N SER A 3 19.63 4.86 -86.42
CA SER A 3 19.72 4.42 -85.02
C SER A 3 18.48 4.86 -84.23
N LEU A 4 18.02 3.97 -83.35
CA LEU A 4 17.02 4.25 -82.33
C LEU A 4 17.75 4.66 -81.04
N ILE A 5 17.44 5.87 -80.55
CA ILE A 5 17.81 6.34 -79.22
C ILE A 5 16.58 6.07 -78.32
N PRO A 6 16.71 5.39 -77.17
CA PRO A 6 15.61 5.34 -76.21
C PRO A 6 15.48 6.69 -75.49
N LEU A 7 14.29 7.29 -75.55
CA LEU A 7 13.93 8.44 -74.72
C LEU A 7 13.84 7.99 -73.25
N GLN A 8 14.72 8.54 -72.41
CA GLN A 8 14.51 8.58 -70.97
C GLN A 8 13.46 9.63 -70.65
N LEU A 9 12.43 9.22 -69.91
CA LEU A 9 11.35 10.07 -69.43
C LEU A 9 11.66 10.46 -67.98
N ASP A 10 12.42 11.54 -67.79
CA ASP A 10 12.72 12.10 -66.47
C ASP A 10 11.46 12.78 -65.92
N SER A 11 10.68 12.02 -65.14
CA SER A 11 9.51 12.56 -64.45
C SER A 11 9.91 13.09 -63.06
N PRO A 12 9.62 14.36 -62.73
CA PRO A 12 9.94 14.94 -61.41
C PRO A 12 9.18 14.26 -60.26
N LEU A 13 8.16 13.47 -60.59
CA LEU A 13 7.42 12.64 -59.65
C LEU A 13 8.25 11.42 -59.18
N GLN A 14 9.12 10.86 -60.04
CA GLN A 14 9.97 9.72 -59.68
C GLN A 14 11.07 10.14 -58.69
N GLU A 15 11.69 11.31 -58.89
CA GLU A 15 12.71 11.86 -57.99
C GLU A 15 12.14 12.27 -56.63
N THR A 16 10.93 12.83 -56.61
CA THR A 16 10.26 13.21 -55.36
C THR A 16 9.79 11.99 -54.56
N ILE A 17 9.33 10.92 -55.22
CA ILE A 17 8.96 9.66 -54.56
C ILE A 17 10.20 8.95 -53.99
N THR A 18 11.33 8.91 -54.72
CA THR A 18 12.56 8.29 -54.21
C THR A 18 13.14 9.06 -53.02
N MET A 19 13.13 10.39 -53.06
CA MET A 19 13.55 11.22 -51.91
C MET A 19 12.65 11.05 -50.69
N ALA A 20 11.33 10.93 -50.85
CA ALA A 20 10.39 10.67 -49.75
C ALA A 20 10.59 9.28 -49.11
N MET A 21 10.90 8.26 -49.92
CA MET A 21 11.20 6.90 -49.41
C MET A 21 12.56 6.83 -48.69
N LEU A 22 13.59 7.51 -49.21
CA LEU A 22 14.91 7.57 -48.57
C LEU A 22 14.88 8.31 -47.23
N THR A 23 14.15 9.43 -47.16
CA THR A 23 14.01 10.21 -45.92
C THR A 23 13.20 9.47 -44.85
N THR A 24 12.13 8.77 -45.23
CA THR A 24 11.35 7.94 -44.29
C THR A 24 12.15 6.73 -43.78
N LEU A 25 12.94 6.06 -44.63
CA LEU A 25 13.84 4.98 -44.19
C LEU A 25 14.93 5.46 -43.22
N LEU A 26 15.52 6.63 -43.46
CA LEU A 26 16.53 7.23 -42.57
C LEU A 26 15.92 7.69 -41.23
N LEU A 27 14.69 8.18 -41.23
CA LEU A 27 13.97 8.53 -40.00
C LEU A 27 13.57 7.29 -39.21
N LEU A 28 13.16 6.21 -39.87
CA LEU A 28 12.86 4.92 -39.22
C LEU A 28 14.11 4.31 -38.57
N SER A 29 15.28 4.34 -39.22
CA SER A 29 16.52 3.80 -38.63
C SER A 29 17.04 4.64 -37.45
N ALA A 30 16.84 5.96 -37.48
CA ALA A 30 17.18 6.85 -36.36
C ALA A 30 16.33 6.57 -35.10
N VAL A 31 15.08 6.11 -35.26
CA VAL A 31 14.20 5.74 -34.14
C VAL A 31 14.68 4.44 -33.45
N PHE A 32 15.33 3.52 -34.18
CA PHE A 32 15.89 2.29 -33.61
C PHE A 32 17.24 2.49 -32.90
N ALA A 33 17.93 3.62 -33.10
CA ALA A 33 19.24 3.89 -32.50
C ALA A 33 19.18 4.54 -31.10
N LEU A 34 17.99 4.79 -30.55
CA LEU A 34 17.78 5.23 -29.16
C LEU A 34 17.14 4.13 -28.30
N GLY A 35 17.57 2.88 -28.49
CA GLY A 35 17.35 1.79 -27.56
C GLY A 35 18.48 1.74 -26.53
N ASP A 36 18.57 2.76 -25.68
CA ASP A 36 19.52 2.81 -24.57
C ASP A 36 19.29 1.62 -23.62
N ALA A 37 20.39 0.98 -23.23
CA ALA A 37 20.44 -0.17 -22.35
C ALA A 37 19.97 0.22 -20.95
N ARG A 38 18.67 0.08 -20.66
CA ARG A 38 18.18 0.00 -19.27
C ARG A 38 18.27 -1.43 -18.76
N GLY A 39 19.50 -1.90 -18.61
CA GLY A 39 19.79 -2.90 -17.59
C GLY A 39 19.48 -2.30 -16.21
N SER A 40 18.48 -2.87 -15.54
CA SER A 40 18.22 -2.81 -14.09
C SER A 40 18.02 -1.43 -13.44
N ARG A 41 16.75 -1.02 -13.33
CA ARG A 41 16.14 -0.46 -12.09
C ARG A 41 14.64 -0.75 -12.05
N ASP A 42 14.26 -2.01 -12.07
CA ASP A 42 13.07 -2.40 -11.32
C ASP A 42 13.61 -2.88 -9.97
N CYS A 43 13.81 -1.94 -9.04
CA CYS A 43 13.89 -2.31 -7.63
C CYS A 43 12.50 -2.83 -7.31
N ASP A 44 12.36 -4.15 -7.49
CA ASP A 44 11.18 -4.98 -7.36
C ASP A 44 10.02 -4.25 -6.65
N ARG A 45 8.95 -3.92 -7.39
CA ARG A 45 7.72 -3.38 -6.78
C ARG A 45 7.17 -4.29 -5.67
N ARG A 46 7.63 -5.54 -5.59
CA ARG A 46 7.31 -6.55 -4.56
C ARG A 46 8.28 -6.63 -3.40
N ALA A 47 9.37 -5.88 -3.42
CA ALA A 47 10.28 -5.78 -2.29
C ALA A 47 9.81 -4.73 -1.28
N CYS A 48 10.07 -5.00 -0.01
CA CYS A 48 9.76 -4.05 1.04
C CYS A 48 10.73 -2.87 1.02
N PRO A 49 10.27 -1.65 1.40
CA PRO A 49 11.18 -0.53 1.59
C PRO A 49 12.31 -0.90 2.56
N PRO A 50 13.53 -0.37 2.38
CA PRO A 50 14.67 -0.69 3.23
C PRO A 50 14.34 -0.53 4.72
N GLY A 51 14.66 -1.56 5.51
CA GLY A 51 14.43 -1.55 6.96
C GLY A 51 13.01 -1.88 7.41
N TRP A 52 12.06 -2.15 6.51
CA TRP A 52 10.71 -2.59 6.87
C TRP A 52 10.68 -4.09 7.14
N PRO A 53 10.37 -4.54 8.38
CA PRO A 53 10.10 -5.94 8.65
C PRO A 53 8.95 -6.45 7.79
N SER A 54 8.98 -7.73 7.43
CA SER A 54 8.00 -8.27 6.50
C SER A 54 7.78 -9.75 6.67
N ASP A 55 6.57 -10.20 6.31
CA ASP A 55 6.23 -11.61 6.14
C ASP A 55 6.20 -11.96 4.64
N SER A 56 5.67 -13.13 4.27
CA SER A 56 5.61 -13.55 2.86
C SER A 56 4.78 -12.63 1.94
N THR A 57 3.89 -11.81 2.50
CA THR A 57 2.85 -11.08 1.76
C THR A 57 2.88 -9.57 1.96
N HIS A 58 3.35 -9.08 3.11
CA HIS A 58 3.26 -7.68 3.48
C HIS A 58 4.55 -7.16 4.11
N CYS A 59 4.74 -5.85 3.95
CA CYS A 59 5.76 -5.06 4.62
C CYS A 59 5.12 -4.24 5.72
N TYR A 60 5.82 -4.10 6.84
CA TYR A 60 5.29 -3.44 8.02
C TYR A 60 6.20 -2.32 8.49
N HIS A 61 5.59 -1.29 9.07
CA HIS A 61 6.32 -0.16 9.64
C HIS A 61 5.66 0.31 10.92
N TYR A 62 6.41 0.24 12.01
CA TYR A 62 6.01 0.84 13.27
C TYR A 62 6.32 2.34 13.24
N VAL A 63 5.29 3.17 13.44
CA VAL A 63 5.43 4.62 13.47
C VAL A 63 5.27 5.11 14.91
N PRO A 64 6.34 5.63 15.55
CA PRO A 64 6.32 6.06 16.96
C PRO A 64 5.63 7.42 17.18
N ILE A 65 4.78 7.86 16.26
CA ILE A 65 4.08 9.15 16.35
C ILE A 65 2.71 8.92 16.99
N MET A 66 2.40 9.71 18.02
CA MET A 66 1.11 9.68 18.69
C MET A 66 0.04 10.31 17.80
N ALA A 67 -0.87 9.49 17.27
CA ALA A 67 -1.94 9.91 16.36
C ALA A 67 -3.28 9.27 16.77
N THR A 68 -4.38 9.97 16.49
CA THR A 68 -5.72 9.35 16.51
C THR A 68 -5.79 8.25 15.45
N TRP A 69 -6.73 7.32 15.57
CA TRP A 69 -6.84 6.22 14.61
C TRP A 69 -7.03 6.74 13.16
N PRO A 70 -7.90 7.74 12.87
CA PRO A 70 -8.05 8.27 11.51
C PRO A 70 -6.79 8.99 11.00
N GLU A 71 -6.07 9.72 11.86
CA GLU A 71 -4.80 10.35 11.50
C GLU A 71 -3.72 9.31 11.20
N ALA A 72 -3.70 8.21 11.95
CA ALA A 72 -2.78 7.09 11.76
C ALA A 72 -3.04 6.38 10.42
N GLU A 73 -4.30 6.08 10.10
CA GLU A 73 -4.69 5.54 8.79
C GLU A 73 -4.26 6.47 7.66
N ARG A 74 -4.54 7.78 7.76
CA ARG A 74 -4.09 8.77 6.76
C ARG A 74 -2.57 8.76 6.58
N LYS A 75 -1.80 8.61 7.65
CA LYS A 75 -0.33 8.51 7.58
C LYS A 75 0.11 7.21 6.90
N CYS A 76 -0.54 6.08 7.16
CA CYS A 76 -0.24 4.83 6.46
C CYS A 76 -0.57 4.89 4.96
N LEU A 77 -1.68 5.54 4.59
CA LEU A 77 -2.03 5.82 3.19
C LEU A 77 -0.92 6.61 2.47
N LEU A 78 -0.34 7.62 3.13
CA LEU A 78 0.79 8.38 2.60
C LEU A 78 2.07 7.54 2.46
N LEU A 79 2.21 6.44 3.21
CA LEU A 79 3.30 5.47 3.09
C LEU A 79 3.01 4.36 2.05
N GLY A 80 1.91 4.48 1.31
CA GLY A 80 1.50 3.53 0.27
C GLY A 80 0.89 2.25 0.83
N GLY A 81 0.24 2.33 1.98
CA GLY A 81 -0.39 1.20 2.66
C GLY A 81 -1.60 1.62 3.50
N ASN A 82 -1.96 0.81 4.48
CA ASN A 82 -3.04 1.07 5.43
C ASN A 82 -2.53 0.80 6.85
N LEU A 83 -3.33 1.09 7.88
CA LEU A 83 -3.10 0.46 9.17
C LEU A 83 -3.13 -1.06 9.02
N ALA A 84 -2.24 -1.74 9.74
CA ALA A 84 -2.02 -3.16 9.54
C ALA A 84 -3.26 -4.00 9.86
N SER A 85 -3.63 -4.85 8.92
CA SER A 85 -4.58 -5.94 9.10
C SER A 85 -3.89 -7.18 9.70
N VAL A 86 -4.69 -8.03 10.34
CA VAL A 86 -4.23 -9.30 10.89
C VAL A 86 -5.19 -10.40 10.49
N HIS A 87 -4.65 -11.54 10.09
CA HIS A 87 -5.36 -12.69 9.53
C HIS A 87 -4.97 -14.02 10.18
N SER A 88 -4.03 -14.00 11.13
CA SER A 88 -3.61 -15.21 11.85
C SER A 88 -2.86 -14.88 13.14
N LEU A 89 -2.81 -15.83 14.07
CA LEU A 89 -2.04 -15.71 15.32
C LEU A 89 -0.52 -15.56 15.07
N PRO A 90 0.11 -16.31 14.13
CA PRO A 90 1.51 -16.08 13.78
C PRO A 90 1.79 -14.65 13.30
N GLN A 91 0.92 -14.09 12.45
CA GLN A 91 1.03 -12.70 11.99
C GLN A 91 0.88 -11.72 13.16
N TYR A 92 -0.12 -11.91 14.03
CA TYR A 92 -0.29 -11.08 15.23
C TYR A 92 0.99 -11.04 16.09
N ARG A 93 1.56 -12.22 16.38
CA ARG A 93 2.83 -12.34 17.14
C ARG A 93 4.01 -11.71 16.41
N PHE A 94 4.06 -11.82 15.09
CA PHE A 94 5.07 -11.14 14.29
C PHE A 94 4.97 -9.62 14.44
N LEU A 95 3.78 -9.03 14.36
CA LEU A 95 3.58 -7.59 14.58
C LEU A 95 3.95 -7.16 16.00
N GLN A 96 3.65 -7.98 17.02
CA GLN A 96 4.13 -7.74 18.38
C GLN A 96 5.66 -7.69 18.44
N SER A 97 6.34 -8.54 17.68
CA SER A 97 7.81 -8.54 17.61
C SER A 97 8.36 -7.30 16.91
N VAL A 98 7.70 -6.80 15.86
CA VAL A 98 8.05 -5.54 15.19
C VAL A 98 8.02 -4.40 16.19
N ILE A 99 6.93 -4.25 16.93
CA ILE A 99 6.76 -3.21 17.95
C ILE A 99 7.82 -3.33 19.05
N ARG A 100 8.04 -4.55 19.57
CA ARG A 100 9.02 -4.79 20.63
C ARG A 100 10.45 -4.51 20.17
N ASN A 101 10.79 -4.84 18.94
CA ASN A 101 12.12 -4.57 18.40
C ASN A 101 12.35 -3.07 18.22
N SER A 102 11.33 -2.31 17.83
CA SER A 102 11.40 -0.85 17.70
C SER A 102 11.40 -0.10 19.04
N THR A 103 10.71 -0.61 20.06
CA THR A 103 10.45 0.15 21.31
C THR A 103 11.10 -0.43 22.56
N ARG A 104 11.55 -1.69 22.51
CA ARG A 104 11.92 -2.52 23.67
C ARG A 104 10.80 -2.70 24.71
N LYS A 105 9.55 -2.41 24.35
CA LYS A 105 8.39 -2.44 25.24
C LYS A 105 7.22 -3.20 24.59
N VAL A 106 6.25 -3.56 25.42
CA VAL A 106 4.92 -3.98 24.96
C VAL A 106 4.07 -2.73 24.81
N GLN A 107 4.12 -2.11 23.63
CA GLN A 107 3.48 -0.84 23.37
C GLN A 107 2.08 -1.05 22.77
N ARG A 108 1.07 -0.46 23.42
CA ARG A 108 -0.28 -0.32 22.87
C ARG A 108 -0.21 0.48 21.57
N THR A 109 -0.75 -0.09 20.50
CA THR A 109 -0.51 0.36 19.13
C THR A 109 -1.76 0.19 18.28
N TRP A 110 -2.11 1.19 17.47
CA TRP A 110 -3.23 1.10 16.53
C TRP A 110 -2.97 0.07 15.41
N ILE A 111 -4.01 -0.69 15.08
CA ILE A 111 -4.11 -1.57 13.91
C ILE A 111 -5.43 -1.30 13.17
N GLY A 112 -5.58 -1.85 11.97
CA GLY A 112 -6.54 -1.33 10.99
C GLY A 112 -8.01 -1.69 11.18
N ALA A 113 -8.40 -2.41 12.23
CA ALA A 113 -9.80 -2.79 12.40
C ALA A 113 -10.59 -1.67 13.07
N ASN A 114 -11.82 -1.48 12.60
CA ASN A 114 -12.81 -0.60 13.21
C ASN A 114 -14.22 -1.13 12.95
N ASP A 115 -15.19 -0.68 13.74
CA ASP A 115 -16.62 -0.97 13.55
C ASP A 115 -17.47 0.32 13.52
N ALA A 116 -16.84 1.45 13.19
CA ALA A 116 -17.45 2.78 13.20
C ALA A 116 -18.70 2.92 12.30
N ILE A 117 -18.83 2.07 11.28
CA ILE A 117 -20.02 2.05 10.40
C ILE A 117 -21.22 1.40 11.10
N LYS A 118 -20.97 0.30 11.82
CA LYS A 118 -21.99 -0.48 12.50
C LYS A 118 -21.36 -1.24 13.66
N GLU A 119 -21.79 -0.90 14.87
CA GLU A 119 -21.42 -1.57 16.11
C GLU A 119 -21.45 -3.10 15.99
N GLY A 120 -20.37 -3.75 16.40
CA GLY A 120 -20.19 -5.20 16.32
C GLY A 120 -19.84 -5.75 14.94
N LEU A 121 -19.86 -4.93 13.88
CA LEU A 121 -19.39 -5.29 12.54
C LEU A 121 -17.99 -4.72 12.29
N TRP A 122 -16.98 -5.50 12.67
CA TRP A 122 -15.58 -5.15 12.48
C TRP A 122 -15.11 -5.34 11.04
N LEU A 123 -14.37 -4.35 10.53
CA LEU A 123 -13.79 -4.32 9.20
C LEU A 123 -12.33 -3.85 9.27
N TRP A 124 -11.46 -4.44 8.45
CA TRP A 124 -10.11 -3.91 8.25
C TRP A 124 -10.13 -2.74 7.26
N SER A 125 -9.38 -1.67 7.56
CA SER A 125 -9.30 -0.47 6.73
C SER A 125 -8.69 -0.70 5.35
N ASP A 126 -7.88 -1.76 5.19
CA ASP A 126 -7.30 -2.17 3.91
C ASP A 126 -8.30 -2.92 2.99
N GLY A 127 -9.55 -3.12 3.44
CA GLY A 127 -10.60 -3.81 2.71
C GLY A 127 -10.48 -5.34 2.71
N SER A 128 -9.51 -5.90 3.44
CA SER A 128 -9.39 -7.36 3.62
C SER A 128 -10.51 -7.90 4.52
N ARG A 129 -10.75 -9.22 4.44
CA ARG A 129 -11.77 -9.88 5.26
C ARG A 129 -11.39 -9.82 6.73
N PHE A 130 -12.32 -9.39 7.58
CA PHE A 130 -12.19 -9.51 9.03
C PHE A 130 -12.37 -10.97 9.45
N ASN A 131 -11.26 -11.69 9.62
CA ASN A 131 -11.23 -13.14 9.87
C ASN A 131 -10.32 -13.53 11.05
N TYR A 132 -9.81 -12.55 11.79
CA TYR A 132 -8.98 -12.78 12.95
C TYR A 132 -9.34 -11.81 14.06
N GLN A 133 -9.59 -12.38 15.23
CA GLN A 133 -9.76 -11.65 16.47
C GLN A 133 -9.11 -12.43 17.61
N ASN A 134 -8.50 -11.70 18.53
CA ASN A 134 -7.86 -12.18 19.74
C ASN A 134 -8.05 -11.13 20.84
N TRP A 135 -9.31 -10.86 21.16
CA TRP A 135 -9.71 -9.90 22.17
C TRP A 135 -9.07 -10.21 23.53
N ALA A 136 -8.65 -9.17 24.24
CA ALA A 136 -8.26 -9.31 25.64
C ALA A 136 -9.47 -9.71 26.50
N PRO A 137 -9.26 -10.30 27.70
CA PRO A 137 -10.36 -10.62 28.60
C PRO A 137 -11.27 -9.41 28.84
N GLY A 138 -12.58 -9.57 28.62
CA GLY A 138 -13.57 -8.51 28.75
C GLY A 138 -13.66 -7.57 27.54
N GLN A 139 -13.02 -7.90 26.41
CA GLN A 139 -13.07 -7.11 25.17
C GLN A 139 -13.77 -7.90 24.04
N PRO A 140 -14.37 -7.21 23.05
CA PRO A 140 -14.55 -5.77 23.01
C PRO A 140 -15.57 -5.33 24.07
N SER A 141 -15.23 -4.30 24.85
CA SER A 141 -16.08 -3.86 25.97
C SER A 141 -17.13 -2.85 25.56
N ASN A 142 -16.95 -2.19 24.41
CA ASN A 142 -17.85 -1.20 23.83
C ASN A 142 -18.28 -0.10 24.84
N SER A 143 -17.55 0.09 25.93
CA SER A 143 -17.98 0.80 27.15
C SER A 143 -19.46 0.53 27.53
N ASP A 144 -19.80 -0.72 27.83
CA ASP A 144 -21.15 -1.16 28.22
C ASP A 144 -21.63 -0.69 29.62
N HIS A 145 -21.39 0.57 30.00
CA HIS A 145 -22.04 1.18 31.17
C HIS A 145 -23.10 2.24 30.82
N PHE A 146 -23.19 2.69 29.57
CA PHE A 146 -24.30 3.52 29.15
C PHE A 146 -24.46 3.41 27.63
N VAL A 147 -25.38 2.56 27.18
CA VAL A 147 -25.92 2.63 25.82
C VAL A 147 -26.68 3.96 25.71
N VAL A 148 -25.96 5.06 25.55
CA VAL A 148 -26.54 6.24 24.92
C VAL A 148 -26.72 5.83 23.47
N LYS A 149 -27.98 5.75 23.05
CA LYS A 149 -28.34 5.83 21.64
C LYS A 149 -28.08 7.26 21.13
N ASP A 150 -26.85 7.72 21.25
CA ASP A 150 -26.38 8.94 20.62
C ASP A 150 -25.07 8.64 19.90
N ASN A 151 -25.00 9.15 18.68
CA ASN A 151 -24.18 8.69 17.57
C ASN A 151 -22.90 9.51 17.43
N THR A 152 -22.38 10.07 18.52
CA THR A 152 -21.19 10.92 18.45
C THR A 152 -20.28 10.75 19.66
N ASN A 153 -19.07 10.26 19.41
CA ASN A 153 -17.84 10.56 20.17
C ASN A 153 -17.68 9.99 21.59
N SER A 154 -18.39 8.94 22.01
CA SER A 154 -18.09 8.25 23.29
C SER A 154 -17.83 6.74 23.15
N ARG A 155 -17.87 6.19 21.94
CA ARG A 155 -17.76 4.75 21.71
C ARG A 155 -16.37 4.31 21.24
N GLU A 156 -15.99 3.15 21.73
CA GLU A 156 -14.71 2.49 21.45
C GLU A 156 -14.79 1.75 20.10
N HIS A 157 -14.55 2.44 18.99
CA HIS A 157 -14.73 1.85 17.65
C HIS A 157 -13.44 1.41 16.95
N CYS A 158 -12.28 1.66 17.55
CA CYS A 158 -10.99 1.54 16.88
C CYS A 158 -10.11 0.50 17.56
N MET A 159 -9.56 -0.44 16.79
CA MET A 159 -8.80 -1.55 17.36
C MET A 159 -7.36 -1.17 17.67
N GLU A 160 -6.96 -1.41 18.92
CA GLU A 160 -5.56 -1.48 19.30
C GLU A 160 -5.11 -2.90 19.63
N MET A 161 -3.81 -3.15 19.50
CA MET A 161 -3.16 -4.38 19.96
C MET A 161 -2.29 -4.15 21.19
N ASN A 162 -1.86 -5.24 21.83
CA ASN A 162 -1.05 -5.25 23.05
C ASN A 162 -1.76 -4.69 24.29
N TYR A 163 -3.06 -4.90 24.38
CA TYR A 163 -3.84 -4.48 25.54
C TYR A 163 -3.76 -5.49 26.69
N GLY A 164 -3.66 -4.97 27.91
CA GLY A 164 -3.67 -5.75 29.15
C GLY A 164 -2.53 -6.78 29.28
N ALA A 165 -2.65 -7.64 30.28
CA ALA A 165 -1.67 -8.71 30.54
C ALA A 165 -1.67 -9.79 29.45
N SER A 166 -2.82 -10.04 28.82
CA SER A 166 -2.96 -11.00 27.71
C SER A 166 -2.32 -10.51 26.41
N ARG A 167 -2.00 -9.20 26.30
CA ARG A 167 -1.51 -8.54 25.08
C ARG A 167 -2.46 -8.73 23.90
N GLY A 168 -3.76 -8.84 24.19
CA GLY A 168 -4.83 -9.03 23.22
C GLY A 168 -5.21 -7.73 22.51
N GLN A 169 -6.30 -7.81 21.75
CA GLN A 169 -6.95 -6.67 21.12
C GLN A 169 -7.91 -5.98 22.08
N ASN A 170 -8.11 -4.68 21.88
CA ASN A 170 -9.06 -3.86 22.60
C ASN A 170 -9.69 -2.89 21.62
N ASP A 171 -11.00 -2.72 21.72
CA ASP A 171 -11.71 -1.63 21.09
C ASP A 171 -11.48 -0.39 21.95
N ALA A 172 -10.94 0.67 21.38
CA ALA A 172 -10.60 1.88 22.11
C ALA A 172 -11.22 3.11 21.44
N PRO A 173 -11.39 4.23 22.17
CA PRO A 173 -11.92 5.43 21.59
C PRO A 173 -10.98 5.97 20.51
N CYS A 174 -11.52 6.20 19.31
CA CYS A 174 -10.72 6.54 18.14
C CYS A 174 -9.92 7.85 18.27
N TRP A 175 -10.34 8.75 19.17
CA TRP A 175 -9.64 10.02 19.45
C TRP A 175 -8.45 9.88 20.41
N TYR A 176 -8.22 8.70 20.99
CA TYR A 176 -6.99 8.47 21.73
C TYR A 176 -5.78 8.50 20.79
N LYS A 177 -4.71 9.14 21.26
CA LYS A 177 -3.46 9.19 20.50
C LYS A 177 -2.60 7.99 20.87
N ARG A 178 -2.16 7.23 19.87
CA ARG A 178 -1.29 6.06 20.04
C ARG A 178 -0.29 5.99 18.89
N PRO A 179 0.86 5.32 19.08
CA PRO A 179 1.66 4.90 17.94
C PRO A 179 0.88 3.87 17.13
N PHE A 180 1.33 3.59 15.92
CA PHE A 180 0.57 2.78 14.99
C PHE A 180 1.46 1.95 14.08
N LEU A 181 0.89 0.91 13.50
CA LEU A 181 1.59 -0.01 12.61
C LEU A 181 0.95 0.03 11.23
N CYS A 182 1.73 0.43 10.23
CA CYS A 182 1.30 0.42 8.83
C CYS A 182 1.66 -0.92 8.19
N SER A 183 0.83 -1.38 7.26
CA SER A 183 1.16 -2.47 6.35
C SER A 183 0.97 -2.04 4.89
N ARG A 184 1.77 -2.61 3.99
CA ARG A 184 1.56 -2.53 2.54
C ARG A 184 1.84 -3.88 1.91
N LYS A 185 1.16 -4.19 0.82
CA LYS A 185 1.43 -5.40 0.05
C LYS A 185 2.83 -5.34 -0.56
N ARG A 186 3.46 -6.51 -0.62
CA ARG A 186 4.57 -6.80 -1.52
C ARG A 186 3.99 -6.91 -2.93
#